data_AF-A0A817KV99-F1
#
_entry.id   AF-A0A817KV99-F1
#
_cell.length_a   1.000
_cell.length_b   1.000
_cell.length_c   1.000
_cell.angle_alpha   90.00
_cell.angle_beta   90.00
_cell.angle_gamma   90.00
#
_symmetry.space_group_name_H-M   'P 1'
#
loop_
_entity.id
_entity.type
_entity.pdbx_description
1 polymer ?
#
loop_
_entity_poly.entity_id
_entity_poly.type
_entity_poly.pdbx_seq_one_letter_code
_entity_poly.pdbx_strand_id
1 'polypeptide(L)'
;MIHSTNHTQENEDYWYVNERYDVDSGRQYPCEEIYFIKNTEIPLGTTRVVRREYSSVQIWLTSPPHRIHGNDTVIIEWQPDHTAECQDAVTWKPERLYFNSMNFEIRQELVITRVKNGGKQRLIPVLHGGGYETVTANVYPICIK
;
A
#
# COMPACT_ATOMS: atom_id res chain seq x y z
N MET A 1 20.32 -13.86 12.11
CA MET A 1 20.78 -14.29 13.46
C MET A 1 20.18 -13.33 14.46
N ILE A 2 19.49 -13.87 15.47
CA ILE A 2 18.81 -13.11 16.52
C ILE A 2 19.81 -12.89 17.66
N HIS A 3 19.89 -11.66 18.18
CA HIS A 3 20.77 -11.30 19.30
C HIS A 3 19.95 -10.95 20.54
N SER A 4 20.41 -11.39 21.71
CA SER A 4 19.81 -11.07 23.00
C SER A 4 20.71 -10.08 23.75
N THR A 5 20.12 -9.08 24.40
CA THR A 5 20.84 -8.24 25.37
C THR A 5 20.04 -8.13 26.66
N ASN A 6 20.58 -8.65 27.77
CA ASN A 6 19.96 -8.60 29.11
C ASN A 6 20.03 -7.20 29.79
N HIS A 7 20.21 -6.12 29.03
CA HIS A 7 20.83 -4.90 29.56
C HIS A 7 19.95 -3.67 29.68
N THR A 8 18.65 -3.72 29.39
CA THR A 8 17.94 -2.45 29.10
C THR A 8 16.73 -2.10 29.95
N GLN A 9 16.08 -3.01 30.68
CA GLN A 9 15.00 -2.67 31.64
C GLN A 9 14.97 -3.61 32.85
N GLU A 10 14.46 -3.15 33.99
CA GLU A 10 14.48 -3.95 35.24
C GLU A 10 13.75 -5.30 35.10
N ASN A 11 12.75 -5.38 34.19
CA ASN A 11 11.80 -6.50 34.09
C ASN A 11 11.71 -7.17 32.70
N GLU A 12 12.46 -6.71 31.69
CA GLU A 12 12.30 -7.18 30.31
C GLU A 12 13.65 -7.52 29.65
N ASP A 13 13.67 -8.64 28.92
CA ASP A 13 14.72 -8.98 27.96
C ASP A 13 14.15 -8.80 26.54
N TYR A 14 15.00 -8.55 25.56
CA TYR A 14 14.55 -8.50 24.16
C TYR A 14 15.55 -9.15 23.21
N TRP A 15 14.98 -9.70 22.14
CA TRP A 15 15.69 -10.30 21.02
C TRP A 15 15.47 -9.45 19.79
N TYR A 16 16.52 -9.25 18.98
CA TYR A 16 16.39 -8.45 17.77
C TYR A 16 17.09 -9.08 16.56
N VAL A 17 16.57 -8.76 15.38
CA VAL A 17 17.17 -9.14 14.09
C VAL A 17 18.34 -8.20 13.77
N ASN A 18 19.43 -8.74 13.24
CA ASN A 18 20.63 -7.98 12.89
C ASN A 18 20.41 -6.95 11.77
N GLU A 19 19.43 -7.19 10.90
CA GLU A 19 19.03 -6.25 9.86
C GLU A 19 18.45 -4.99 10.50
N ARG A 20 18.81 -3.82 9.95
CA ARG A 20 18.40 -2.51 10.48
C ARG A 20 17.85 -1.63 9.36
N TYR A 21 16.85 -0.83 9.69
CA TYR A 21 16.28 0.17 8.79
C TYR A 21 16.50 1.58 9.31
N ASP A 22 16.84 2.49 8.40
CA ASP A 22 16.78 3.93 8.65
C ASP A 22 15.32 4.36 8.75
N VAL A 23 14.98 5.08 9.81
CA VAL A 23 13.69 5.78 9.94
C VAL A 23 13.85 7.26 9.60
N ASP A 24 12.75 8.00 9.43
CA ASP A 24 12.74 9.41 9.01
C ASP A 24 13.60 10.34 9.91
N SER A 25 13.85 9.95 11.16
CA SER A 25 14.75 10.67 12.08
C SER A 25 16.25 10.47 11.79
N GLY A 26 16.61 9.69 10.78
CA GLY A 26 18.00 9.30 10.45
C GLY A 26 18.61 8.27 11.41
N ARG A 27 17.83 7.77 12.38
CA ARG A 27 18.25 6.70 13.29
C ARG A 27 18.04 5.33 12.65
N GLN A 28 18.88 4.38 13.04
CA GLN A 28 18.75 2.98 12.65
C GLN A 28 18.12 2.16 13.76
N TYR A 29 17.06 1.45 13.42
CA TYR A 29 16.39 0.51 14.32
C TYR A 29 16.49 -0.91 13.78
N PRO A 30 16.58 -1.93 14.65
CA PRO A 30 16.39 -3.31 14.23
C PRO A 30 15.06 -3.46 13.50
N CYS A 31 15.04 -4.28 12.45
CA CYS A 31 13.82 -4.52 11.67
C CYS A 31 12.71 -5.14 12.51
N GLU A 32 13.09 -5.96 13.50
CA GLU A 32 12.16 -6.64 14.39
C GLU A 32 12.81 -6.83 15.77
N GLU A 33 12.01 -6.58 16.79
CA GLU A 33 12.32 -6.78 18.21
C GLU A 33 11.20 -7.62 18.84
N ILE A 34 11.57 -8.61 19.64
CA ILE A 34 10.67 -9.45 20.42
C ILE A 34 11.01 -9.24 21.90
N TYR A 35 10.03 -8.88 22.71
CA TYR A 35 10.19 -8.60 24.13
C TYR A 35 9.70 -9.78 24.96
N PHE A 36 10.39 -10.07 26.05
CA PHE A 36 10.13 -11.20 26.95
C PHE A 36 10.14 -10.74 28.41
N ILE A 37 9.42 -11.46 29.27
CA ILE A 37 9.61 -11.33 30.72
C ILE A 37 11.05 -11.77 31.02
N LYS A 38 11.77 -10.95 31.79
CA LYS A 38 13.19 -11.16 32.11
C LYS A 38 13.49 -12.57 32.62
N ASN A 39 14.55 -13.18 32.08
CA ASN A 39 14.99 -14.54 32.32
C ASN A 39 13.93 -15.62 32.04
N THR A 40 12.96 -15.34 31.17
CA THR A 40 11.97 -16.32 30.72
C THR A 40 11.83 -16.30 29.20
N GLU A 41 11.25 -17.36 28.64
CA GLU A 41 10.86 -17.41 27.23
C GLU A 41 9.40 -16.94 27.02
N ILE A 42 8.79 -16.27 28.00
CA ILE A 42 7.40 -15.79 27.92
C ILE A 42 7.38 -14.48 27.11
N PRO A 43 6.76 -14.44 25.93
CA PRO A 43 6.72 -13.24 25.10
C PRO A 43 5.75 -12.21 25.66
N LEU A 44 6.16 -10.94 25.65
CA LEU A 44 5.35 -9.78 26.01
C LEU A 44 4.79 -9.06 24.78
N GLY A 45 5.56 -9.03 23.70
CA GLY A 45 5.15 -8.37 22.47
C GLY A 45 6.25 -8.31 21.43
N THR A 46 5.93 -7.70 20.29
CA THR A 46 6.85 -7.54 19.17
C THR A 46 6.73 -6.13 18.58
N THR A 47 7.87 -5.51 18.26
CA THR A 47 7.93 -4.27 17.48
C THR A 47 8.55 -4.58 16.13
N ARG A 48 7.94 -4.11 15.03
CA ARG A 48 8.48 -4.26 13.68
C ARG A 48 8.59 -2.92 12.99
N VAL A 49 9.78 -2.63 12.45
CA VAL A 49 10.03 -1.45 11.63
C VAL A 49 9.81 -1.82 10.17
N VAL A 50 8.95 -1.05 9.49
CA VAL A 50 8.55 -1.33 8.11
C VAL A 50 8.97 -0.17 7.22
N ARG A 51 9.81 -0.45 6.21
CA ARG A 51 10.19 0.54 5.21
C ARG A 51 9.09 0.66 4.15
N ARG A 52 8.63 1.88 3.87
CA ARG A 52 7.67 2.16 2.79
C ARG A 52 8.38 2.66 1.54
N GLU A 53 7.77 2.42 0.39
CA GLU A 53 8.18 2.97 -0.89
C GLU A 53 6.97 3.53 -1.64
N TYR A 54 7.26 4.43 -2.57
CA TYR A 54 6.27 5.18 -3.34
C TYR A 54 6.53 5.01 -4.83
N SER A 55 5.46 4.89 -5.61
CA SER A 55 5.51 4.86 -7.06
C SER A 55 4.33 5.64 -7.65
N SER A 56 4.60 6.43 -8.68
CA SER A 56 3.56 7.16 -9.40
C SER A 56 3.18 6.43 -10.70
N VAL A 57 1.88 6.37 -10.99
CA VAL A 57 1.36 5.94 -12.29
C VAL A 57 0.48 7.02 -12.89
N GLN A 58 0.46 7.11 -14.22
CA GLN A 58 -0.38 8.04 -14.96
C GLN A 58 -1.64 7.32 -15.45
N ILE A 59 -2.80 7.92 -15.20
CA ILE A 59 -4.11 7.37 -15.55
C ILE A 59 -4.83 8.39 -16.45
N TRP A 60 -5.41 7.89 -17.55
CA TRP A 60 -6.25 8.67 -18.47
C TRP A 60 -7.22 7.73 -19.19
N LEU A 61 -8.24 8.30 -19.81
CA LEU A 61 -9.17 7.58 -20.68
C LEU A 61 -8.73 7.74 -22.14
N THR A 62 -8.85 6.67 -22.93
CA THR A 62 -8.53 6.70 -24.37
C THR A 62 -9.66 7.25 -25.23
N SER A 63 -10.86 7.39 -24.66
CA SER A 63 -12.05 7.85 -25.36
C SER A 63 -12.94 8.68 -24.43
N PRO A 64 -13.64 9.70 -24.97
CA PRO A 64 -14.54 10.52 -24.19
C PRO A 64 -15.68 9.67 -23.60
N PRO A 65 -16.13 9.96 -22.37
CA PRO A 65 -17.27 9.27 -21.77
C PRO A 65 -18.58 9.50 -22.51
N HIS A 66 -19.49 8.53 -22.43
CA HIS A 66 -20.86 8.72 -22.90
C HIS A 66 -21.61 9.68 -21.97
N ARG A 67 -22.40 10.58 -22.55
CA ARG A 67 -23.29 11.44 -21.78
C ARG A 67 -24.60 10.70 -21.49
N ILE A 68 -24.84 10.36 -20.23
CA ILE A 68 -26.05 9.67 -19.76
C ILE A 68 -26.84 10.65 -18.90
N HIS A 69 -28.09 10.94 -19.27
CA HIS A 69 -28.95 11.93 -18.59
C HIS A 69 -28.28 13.30 -18.37
N GLY A 70 -27.45 13.74 -19.32
CA GLY A 70 -26.73 15.03 -19.23
C GLY A 70 -25.43 14.98 -18.43
N ASN A 71 -25.10 13.88 -17.76
CA ASN A 71 -23.85 13.70 -17.03
C ASN A 71 -22.89 12.81 -17.82
N ASP A 72 -21.66 13.27 -18.01
CA ASP A 72 -20.56 12.55 -18.67
C ASP A 72 -19.38 12.29 -17.73
N THR A 73 -19.60 12.40 -16.42
CA THR A 73 -18.58 12.16 -15.41
C THR A 73 -18.33 10.66 -15.24
N VAL A 74 -17.06 10.29 -15.29
CA VAL A 74 -16.52 8.97 -14.93
C VAL A 74 -15.71 9.12 -13.65
N ILE A 75 -15.98 8.25 -12.69
CA ILE A 75 -15.19 8.13 -11.46
C ILE A 75 -14.43 6.82 -11.52
N ILE A 76 -13.13 6.88 -11.29
CA ILE A 76 -12.27 5.70 -11.14
C ILE A 76 -11.85 5.61 -9.68
N GLU A 77 -12.18 4.48 -9.07
CA GLU A 77 -11.73 4.03 -7.75
C GLU A 77 -10.86 2.78 -7.90
N TRP A 78 -10.20 2.36 -6.83
CA TRP A 78 -9.42 1.12 -6.80
C TRP A 78 -9.77 0.28 -5.60
N GLN A 79 -9.72 -1.03 -5.79
CA GLN A 79 -9.79 -2.01 -4.71
C GLN A 79 -8.61 -2.97 -4.80
N PRO A 80 -8.04 -3.40 -3.67
CA PRO A 80 -7.00 -4.41 -3.69
C PRO A 80 -7.57 -5.77 -4.10
N ASP A 81 -6.81 -6.52 -4.88
CA ASP A 81 -7.13 -7.90 -5.22
C ASP A 81 -6.93 -8.79 -3.99
N HIS A 82 -8.02 -9.10 -3.30
CA HIS A 82 -8.05 -9.91 -2.08
C HIS A 82 -7.71 -11.40 -2.30
N THR A 83 -7.41 -11.82 -3.53
CA THR A 83 -6.98 -13.20 -3.82
C THR A 83 -5.51 -13.46 -3.49
N ALA A 84 -4.72 -12.40 -3.26
CA ALA A 84 -3.33 -12.52 -2.82
C ALA A 84 -3.27 -12.62 -1.28
N GLU A 85 -2.51 -13.61 -0.78
CA GLU A 85 -2.29 -13.88 0.66
C GLU A 85 -1.51 -12.78 1.41
N CYS A 86 -1.45 -11.56 0.89
CA CYS A 86 -0.62 -10.49 1.46
C CYS A 86 -1.48 -9.38 2.06
N GLN A 87 -1.51 -9.34 3.40
CA GLN A 87 -2.03 -8.25 4.23
C GLN A 87 -1.09 -7.03 4.32
N ASP A 88 -0.10 -6.91 3.43
CA ASP A 88 0.74 -5.71 3.43
C ASP A 88 -0.11 -4.49 3.05
N ALA A 89 -0.08 -3.46 3.90
CA ALA A 89 -0.88 -2.26 3.73
C ALA A 89 -0.41 -1.44 2.51
N VAL A 90 -1.11 -1.61 1.38
CA VAL A 90 -1.02 -0.73 0.21
C VAL A 90 -2.06 0.38 0.34
N THR A 91 -1.63 1.60 0.07
CA THR A 91 -2.49 2.79 0.01
C THR A 91 -2.21 3.59 -1.25
N TRP A 92 -3.14 4.42 -1.68
CA TRP A 92 -2.97 5.27 -2.86
C TRP A 92 -3.61 6.64 -2.66
N LYS A 93 -3.12 7.63 -3.39
CA LYS A 93 -3.69 8.98 -3.47
C LYS A 93 -3.65 9.52 -4.91
N PRO A 94 -4.70 10.22 -5.37
CA PRO A 94 -5.97 10.42 -4.68
C PRO A 94 -6.80 9.12 -4.59
N GLU A 95 -7.82 9.08 -3.72
CA GLU A 95 -8.71 7.91 -3.58
C GLU A 95 -9.59 7.70 -4.83
N ARG A 96 -9.87 8.79 -5.55
CA ARG A 96 -10.74 8.87 -6.72
C ARG A 96 -10.09 9.74 -7.78
N LEU A 97 -10.23 9.33 -9.04
CA LEU A 97 -9.97 10.18 -10.20
C LEU A 97 -11.27 10.49 -10.92
N TYR A 98 -11.38 11.71 -11.44
CA TYR A 98 -12.59 12.22 -12.09
C TYR A 98 -12.26 12.59 -13.54
N PHE A 99 -13.01 12.01 -14.46
CA PHE A 99 -12.91 12.29 -15.89
C PHE A 99 -14.26 12.71 -16.46
N ASN A 100 -14.27 13.52 -17.51
CA ASN A 100 -15.43 13.95 -18.27
C ASN A 100 -15.01 14.27 -19.72
N SER A 101 -15.95 14.74 -20.53
CA SER A 101 -15.69 15.09 -21.95
C SER A 101 -14.60 16.15 -22.16
N MET A 102 -14.23 16.93 -21.14
CA MET A 102 -13.25 18.01 -21.23
C MET A 102 -11.85 17.60 -20.76
N ASN A 103 -11.70 16.56 -19.93
CA ASN A 103 -10.42 16.19 -19.33
C ASN A 103 -10.05 14.69 -19.50
N PHE A 104 -10.82 13.91 -20.26
CA PHE A 104 -10.63 12.46 -20.39
C PHE A 104 -9.20 12.06 -20.83
N GLU A 105 -8.57 12.87 -21.69
CA GLU A 105 -7.21 12.66 -22.20
C GLU A 105 -6.11 13.22 -21.29
N ILE A 106 -6.47 14.01 -20.28
CA ILE A 106 -5.52 14.61 -19.35
C ILE A 106 -5.01 13.52 -18.39
N ARG A 107 -3.70 13.31 -18.39
CA ARG A 107 -3.04 12.36 -17.50
C ARG A 107 -3.08 12.84 -16.07
N GLN A 108 -3.75 12.08 -15.22
CA GLN A 108 -3.81 12.32 -13.78
C GLN A 108 -2.88 11.34 -13.06
N GLU A 109 -2.23 11.81 -12.00
CA GLU A 109 -1.28 11.01 -11.24
C GLU A 109 -1.98 10.24 -10.11
N LEU A 110 -1.64 8.97 -9.97
CA LEU A 110 -1.97 8.14 -8.82
C LEU A 110 -0.67 7.71 -8.15
N VAL A 111 -0.48 8.15 -6.90
CA VAL A 111 0.67 7.81 -6.06
C VAL A 111 0.30 6.61 -5.22
N ILE A 112 1.01 5.51 -5.42
CA ILE A 112 0.85 4.25 -4.70
C ILE A 112 1.94 4.16 -3.65
N THR A 113 1.55 3.84 -2.41
CA THR A 113 2.44 3.62 -1.28
C THR A 113 2.33 2.17 -0.84
N ARG A 114 3.46 1.51 -0.63
CA ARG A 114 3.50 0.12 -0.18
C ARG A 114 4.64 -0.15 0.79
N VAL A 115 4.60 -1.31 1.43
CA VAL A 115 5.77 -1.86 2.13
C VAL A 115 6.81 -2.31 1.10
N LYS A 116 8.05 -1.86 1.29
CA LYS A 116 9.20 -2.26 0.46
C LYS A 116 9.41 -3.77 0.57
N ASN A 117 9.63 -4.43 -0.56
CA ASN A 117 9.71 -5.89 -0.67
C ASN A 117 8.45 -6.62 -0.18
N GLY A 118 7.31 -5.93 -0.08
CA GLY A 118 6.04 -6.58 0.24
C GLY A 118 5.64 -7.60 -0.83
N GLY A 119 4.59 -8.35 -0.57
CA GLY A 119 4.03 -9.27 -1.57
C GLY A 119 3.54 -8.55 -2.83
N LYS A 120 3.53 -9.27 -3.96
CA LYS A 120 2.92 -8.75 -5.21
C LYS A 120 1.45 -8.47 -4.96
N GLN A 121 0.97 -7.32 -5.44
CA GLN A 121 -0.43 -6.94 -5.33
C GLN A 121 -0.98 -6.42 -6.66
N ARG A 122 -2.30 -6.46 -6.78
CA ARG A 122 -3.02 -5.87 -7.91
C ARG A 122 -4.04 -4.89 -7.36
N LEU A 123 -4.09 -3.69 -7.93
CA LEU A 123 -5.20 -2.77 -7.73
C LEU A 123 -6.13 -2.90 -8.93
N ILE A 124 -7.37 -3.29 -8.64
CA ILE A 124 -8.43 -3.46 -9.63
C ILE A 124 -9.20 -2.14 -9.70
N PRO A 125 -9.27 -1.49 -10.87
CA PRO A 125 -10.08 -0.29 -11.00
C PRO A 125 -11.57 -0.63 -10.87
N VAL A 126 -12.33 0.26 -10.26
CA VAL A 126 -13.79 0.26 -10.20
C VAL A 126 -14.26 1.52 -10.92
N LEU A 127 -15.07 1.32 -11.97
CA LEU A 127 -15.48 2.39 -12.87
C LEU A 127 -16.95 2.73 -12.65
N HIS A 128 -17.25 4.02 -12.53
CA HIS A 128 -18.61 4.51 -12.34
C HIS A 128 -18.95 5.60 -13.33
N GLY A 129 -20.10 5.48 -14.00
CA GLY A 129 -20.65 6.52 -14.85
C GLY A 129 -20.04 6.55 -16.25
N GLY A 130 -20.64 7.38 -17.10
CA GLY A 130 -20.18 7.58 -18.48
C GLY A 130 -20.26 6.33 -19.38
N GLY A 131 -21.01 5.31 -18.98
CA GLY A 131 -21.09 4.00 -19.66
C GLY A 131 -19.95 3.05 -19.31
N TYR A 132 -18.93 3.52 -18.58
CA TYR A 132 -17.75 2.75 -18.20
C TYR A 132 -18.05 1.71 -17.11
N GLU A 133 -19.17 1.84 -16.39
CA GLU A 133 -19.66 0.84 -15.43
C GLU A 133 -19.95 -0.53 -16.08
N THR A 134 -20.14 -0.57 -17.40
CA THR A 134 -20.36 -1.80 -18.17
C THR A 134 -19.06 -2.46 -18.66
N VAL A 135 -17.92 -1.77 -18.51
CA VAL A 135 -16.61 -2.26 -18.96
C VAL A 135 -16.04 -3.20 -17.91
N THR A 136 -15.48 -4.33 -18.37
CA THR A 136 -14.82 -5.29 -17.48
C THR A 136 -13.50 -4.74 -16.95
N ALA A 137 -13.54 -4.05 -15.82
CA ALA A 137 -12.40 -3.34 -15.25
C ALA A 137 -11.21 -4.25 -14.84
N ASN A 138 -11.47 -5.55 -14.58
CA ASN A 138 -10.45 -6.54 -14.23
C ASN A 138 -9.36 -6.77 -15.31
N VAL A 139 -9.58 -6.30 -16.54
CA VAL A 139 -8.59 -6.40 -17.62
C VAL A 139 -7.53 -5.30 -17.58
N TYR A 140 -7.71 -4.27 -16.74
CA TYR A 140 -6.78 -3.15 -16.57
C TYR A 140 -6.25 -3.02 -15.12
N PRO A 141 -5.69 -4.09 -14.51
CA PRO A 141 -5.16 -3.99 -13.17
C PRO A 141 -3.86 -3.16 -13.14
N ILE A 142 -3.62 -2.45 -12.05
CA ILE A 142 -2.29 -1.92 -11.74
C ILE A 142 -1.52 -3.02 -11.00
N CYS A 143 -0.49 -3.56 -11.65
CA CYS A 143 0.37 -4.59 -11.06
C CYS A 143 1.51 -3.95 -10.26
N ILE A 144 1.51 -4.21 -8.96
CA ILE A 144 2.53 -3.76 -8.02
C ILE A 144 3.48 -4.94 -7.78
N LYS A 145 4.73 -4.80 -8.23
CA LYS A 145 5.79 -5.82 -8.12
C LYS A 145 6.66 -5.57 -6.92
#